data_AF-A0A2E3XY86-F1
#
_entry.id   AF-A0A2E3XY86-F1
#
_cell.length_a   1.000
_cell.length_b   1.000
_cell.length_c   1.000
_cell.angle_alpha   90.00
_cell.angle_beta   90.00
_cell.angle_gamma   90.00
#
_symmetry.space_group_name_H-M   'P 1'
#
loop_
_entity.id
_entity.type
_entity.pdbx_description
1 polymer ?
#
loop_
_entity_poly.entity_id
_entity_poly.type
_entity_poly.pdbx_seq_one_letter_code
_entity_poly.pdbx_strand_id
1 'polypeptide(L)'
;MPQGFIMIKKILTPIIVATTIGLSTPVSAQFIMDSHSNSVHSEIVTDYENQPFIWTAITLGGKGMTTSYDARKFIEAVHLSDELMITLFKKAEGNYEKYNELKADWLAKRTKEGIRQLAYIQMIQKYATRSFQKNEWKAFRITESDYYKRVQENETKTLRSLLDLGKGIVYARKQFGSQLKEIGYPHSESMTDEELYWQWYELQKSRIKESLRLQEVQKYEYFAALGYKKEFYVRPVEIFDFSKEVTQIIEDNINEKRIHDADVAALLQKDPRIRVLLKDIQVLGPDTTELSILKEKAPEVYDDFIQLKNKEVVPFIESDFIGKMNRYTDITIQMAQKYESSQKLTELANQMKEEYLLTNDLNRLMMGMIYDISSLIVTENKDLSNISLDKALFNQYLEALVDYSTDFLSQDELLLQATEHGVRVEDNFSYALNQSFHAQKMEKSNEIKEEVLLNELRKLAHWVLKFQVKKASLSIVPKVFVQLFDTHTWEGQEKIEKFLKAKKYEDDLLDFKVNKLKPYWLGILRIDPTGNHRLSDERAVDFVLDLSATEVERAENAAFKIEYN
;
A
#
# COMPACT_ATOMS: atom_id res chain seq x y z
N MET A 1 -33.76 -7.39 38.39
CA MET A 1 -33.60 -8.79 37.95
C MET A 1 -34.98 -9.44 37.90
N PRO A 2 -35.25 -10.47 37.05
CA PRO A 2 -34.48 -10.92 35.90
C PRO A 2 -35.34 -11.01 34.61
N GLN A 3 -34.82 -11.76 33.63
CA GLN A 3 -35.44 -12.34 32.42
C GLN A 3 -36.92 -12.79 32.60
N GLY A 4 -37.77 -12.90 31.56
CA GLY A 4 -37.56 -12.83 30.10
C GLY A 4 -38.22 -14.05 29.40
N PHE A 5 -38.61 -13.96 28.11
CA PHE A 5 -39.09 -15.14 27.36
C PHE A 5 -38.86 -15.05 25.84
N ILE A 6 -38.87 -16.21 25.18
CA ILE A 6 -38.45 -16.44 23.78
C ILE A 6 -39.64 -16.88 22.91
N MET A 7 -39.68 -16.48 21.63
CA MET A 7 -40.27 -17.32 20.57
C MET A 7 -39.55 -17.15 19.21
N ILE A 8 -39.64 -18.17 18.35
CA ILE A 8 -38.76 -18.39 17.18
C ILE A 8 -39.59 -18.65 15.90
N LYS A 9 -39.20 -18.02 14.78
CA LYS A 9 -39.42 -18.38 13.34
C LYS A 9 -38.76 -17.25 12.50
N LYS A 10 -37.69 -17.37 11.71
CA LYS A 10 -36.94 -18.45 10.99
C LYS A 10 -37.47 -18.80 9.58
N ILE A 11 -36.53 -18.96 8.63
CA ILE A 11 -36.62 -19.32 7.18
C ILE A 11 -36.88 -18.09 6.28
N LEU A 12 -36.06 -17.68 5.29
CA LEU A 12 -34.69 -18.05 4.83
C LEU A 12 -33.66 -16.89 5.16
N THR A 13 -32.35 -16.78 4.83
CA THR A 13 -31.30 -17.46 4.00
C THR A 13 -31.25 -17.22 2.45
N PRO A 14 -30.09 -17.31 1.73
CA PRO A 14 -28.67 -17.28 2.15
C PRO A 14 -27.65 -16.54 1.21
N ILE A 15 -26.34 -16.65 1.55
CA ILE A 15 -25.09 -16.50 0.74
C ILE A 15 -24.59 -15.10 0.31
N ILE A 16 -23.77 -14.46 1.15
CA ILE A 16 -22.34 -14.11 0.90
C ILE A 16 -21.57 -14.36 2.22
N VAL A 17 -20.24 -14.52 2.17
CA VAL A 17 -19.30 -14.77 3.30
C VAL A 17 -19.35 -16.18 3.90
N ALA A 18 -18.32 -17.00 3.60
CA ALA A 18 -17.58 -17.87 4.55
C ALA A 18 -16.66 -18.91 3.84
N THR A 19 -15.62 -18.47 3.11
CA THR A 19 -14.60 -19.40 2.56
C THR A 19 -13.19 -18.83 2.44
N THR A 20 -12.83 -17.86 3.29
CA THR A 20 -11.49 -17.25 3.36
C THR A 20 -10.82 -17.51 4.71
N ILE A 21 -10.33 -18.74 4.90
CA ILE A 21 -9.30 -19.16 5.89
C ILE A 21 -8.80 -20.55 5.47
N GLY A 22 -7.51 -20.85 5.69
CA GLY A 22 -7.07 -22.25 5.82
C GLY A 22 -6.53 -22.97 4.59
N LEU A 23 -5.76 -22.31 3.71
CA LEU A 23 -4.71 -23.02 2.94
C LEU A 23 -3.56 -22.07 2.57
N SER A 24 -2.58 -21.95 3.47
CA SER A 24 -1.34 -21.19 3.28
C SER A 24 -0.44 -21.88 2.26
N THR A 25 -0.57 -21.49 0.99
CA THR A 25 0.48 -21.72 -0.01
C THR A 25 1.53 -20.61 0.13
N PRO A 26 2.82 -20.91 0.43
CA PRO A 26 3.87 -19.90 0.48
C PRO A 26 4.23 -19.45 -0.94
N VAL A 27 3.41 -18.54 -1.47
CA VAL A 27 3.59 -17.83 -2.75
C VAL A 27 3.51 -16.31 -2.51
N SER A 28 4.03 -15.89 -1.35
CA SER A 28 4.29 -14.48 -0.98
C SER A 28 5.76 -14.10 -1.15
N ALA A 29 6.55 -14.91 -1.87
CA ALA A 29 7.83 -14.49 -2.40
C ALA A 29 7.60 -13.53 -3.58
N GLN A 30 7.16 -12.30 -3.29
CA GLN A 30 7.15 -11.22 -4.26
C GLN A 30 8.58 -11.05 -4.80
N PHE A 31 8.72 -11.02 -6.13
CA PHE A 31 9.83 -10.30 -6.73
C PHE A 31 9.52 -8.81 -6.58
N ILE A 32 9.92 -8.23 -5.44
CA ILE A 32 9.98 -6.78 -5.28
C ILE A 32 11.17 -6.29 -6.11
N MET A 33 10.90 -6.02 -7.38
CA MET A 33 11.65 -5.06 -8.18
C MET A 33 10.72 -3.86 -8.31
N ASP A 34 10.93 -2.89 -7.43
CA ASP A 34 9.94 -1.84 -7.21
C ASP A 34 9.83 -0.90 -8.41
N SER A 35 8.63 -0.39 -8.69
CA SER A 35 8.37 0.47 -9.84
C SER A 35 8.74 1.93 -9.56
N HIS A 36 9.95 2.16 -9.08
CA HIS A 36 10.50 3.48 -8.76
C HIS A 36 11.49 3.94 -9.84
N SER A 37 10.94 4.22 -11.03
CA SER A 37 11.68 4.93 -12.08
C SER A 37 11.88 6.39 -11.67
N ASN A 38 12.99 6.71 -11.01
CA ASN A 38 13.46 8.08 -10.86
C ASN A 38 13.48 8.76 -12.24
N SER A 39 12.86 9.93 -12.35
CA SER A 39 12.59 10.64 -13.60
C SER A 39 13.83 11.37 -14.15
N VAL A 40 14.89 10.61 -14.44
CA VAL A 40 15.98 11.08 -15.30
C VAL A 40 15.41 11.22 -16.71
N HIS A 41 15.31 12.46 -17.20
CA HIS A 41 14.91 12.73 -18.57
C HIS A 41 15.89 12.08 -19.56
N SER A 42 15.46 11.00 -20.20
CA SER A 42 15.97 10.60 -21.50
C SER A 42 14.85 10.76 -22.52
N GLU A 43 14.90 11.85 -23.28
CA GLU A 43 14.10 12.00 -24.49
C GLU A 43 14.56 10.95 -25.51
N ILE A 44 13.84 9.83 -25.55
CA ILE A 44 13.89 8.91 -26.69
C ILE A 44 12.54 9.04 -27.38
N VAL A 45 12.57 9.71 -28.52
CA VAL A 45 11.39 10.10 -29.30
C VAL A 45 10.57 8.88 -29.68
N THR A 46 9.25 9.06 -29.69
CA THR A 46 8.27 8.05 -30.08
C THR A 46 8.35 7.71 -31.57
N ASP A 47 8.83 6.51 -31.87
CA ASP A 47 8.59 5.81 -33.14
C ASP A 47 8.29 4.34 -32.82
N TYR A 48 7.05 4.06 -32.42
CA TYR A 48 6.54 2.71 -32.11
C TYR A 48 5.50 2.20 -33.13
N GLU A 49 5.34 2.89 -34.26
CA GLU A 49 4.50 2.41 -35.35
C GLU A 49 5.13 1.17 -36.02
N ASN A 50 4.42 0.04 -35.93
CA ASN A 50 4.78 -1.28 -36.47
C ASN A 50 5.92 -2.04 -35.75
N GLN A 51 5.55 -2.87 -34.76
CA GLN A 51 6.25 -4.14 -34.48
C GLN A 51 5.25 -5.29 -34.37
N PRO A 52 5.54 -6.43 -35.02
CA PRO A 52 6.32 -7.43 -34.30
C PRO A 52 7.56 -7.92 -35.06
N PHE A 53 8.69 -7.25 -34.85
CA PHE A 53 9.99 -7.89 -35.12
C PHE A 53 10.31 -8.84 -33.96
N ILE A 54 10.37 -10.15 -34.23
CA ILE A 54 10.81 -11.13 -33.23
C ILE A 54 12.33 -11.26 -33.35
N TRP A 55 13.07 -10.68 -32.40
CA TRP A 55 14.54 -10.73 -32.37
C TRP A 55 15.06 -11.82 -31.43
N THR A 56 16.33 -12.20 -31.61
CA THR A 56 17.06 -13.07 -30.67
C THR A 56 17.55 -12.24 -29.48
N ALA A 57 16.81 -12.29 -28.37
CA ALA A 57 17.07 -11.51 -27.17
C ALA A 57 18.18 -12.09 -26.28
N ILE A 58 18.40 -13.41 -26.30
CA ILE A 58 19.43 -14.09 -25.49
C ILE A 58 20.19 -15.08 -26.36
N THR A 59 21.52 -15.07 -26.29
CA THR A 59 22.40 -16.10 -26.84
C THR A 59 23.31 -16.63 -25.73
N LEU A 60 23.31 -17.95 -25.52
CA LEU A 60 24.08 -18.60 -24.45
C LEU A 60 24.85 -19.80 -25.00
N GLY A 61 26.11 -19.58 -25.40
CA GLY A 61 27.03 -20.63 -25.87
C GLY A 61 26.68 -21.22 -27.24
N GLY A 62 26.23 -20.40 -28.18
CA GLY A 62 26.12 -20.71 -29.62
C GLY A 62 25.02 -21.69 -30.07
N LYS A 63 24.55 -22.60 -29.20
CA LYS A 63 23.52 -23.61 -29.52
C LYS A 63 22.17 -23.40 -28.83
N GLY A 64 22.00 -22.30 -28.09
CA GLY A 64 20.72 -21.91 -27.50
C GLY A 64 20.47 -20.44 -27.71
N MET A 65 19.35 -20.14 -28.37
CA MET A 65 18.81 -18.81 -28.61
C MET A 65 17.45 -18.71 -27.91
N THR A 66 17.07 -17.50 -27.50
CA THR A 66 15.76 -17.21 -26.92
C THR A 66 15.32 -15.85 -27.42
N THR A 67 14.04 -15.73 -27.78
CA THR A 67 13.48 -14.59 -28.49
C THR A 67 12.81 -13.58 -27.55
N SER A 68 12.49 -12.40 -28.07
CA SER A 68 11.62 -11.45 -27.38
C SER A 68 10.20 -11.98 -27.14
N TYR A 69 9.71 -12.90 -28.00
CA TYR A 69 8.45 -13.60 -27.80
C TYR A 69 8.50 -14.53 -26.57
N ASP A 70 9.57 -15.32 -26.42
CA ASP A 70 9.76 -16.20 -25.26
C ASP A 70 9.82 -15.40 -23.94
N ALA A 71 10.51 -14.25 -23.95
CA ALA A 71 10.57 -13.35 -22.80
C ALA A 71 9.20 -12.75 -22.45
N ARG A 72 8.39 -12.36 -23.46
CA ARG A 72 7.00 -11.91 -23.24
C ARG A 72 6.12 -13.03 -22.69
N LYS A 73 6.25 -14.27 -23.19
CA LYS A 73 5.52 -15.44 -22.67
C LYS A 73 5.93 -15.82 -21.25
N PHE A 74 7.20 -15.66 -20.88
CA PHE A 74 7.66 -15.79 -19.50
C PHE A 74 7.02 -14.73 -18.58
N ILE A 75 7.02 -13.45 -18.97
CA ILE A 75 6.36 -12.38 -18.20
C ILE A 75 4.84 -12.60 -18.09
N GLU A 76 4.18 -13.07 -19.16
CA GLU A 76 2.77 -13.44 -19.16
C GLU A 76 2.46 -14.59 -18.17
N ALA A 77 3.35 -15.58 -18.06
CA ALA A 77 3.18 -16.70 -17.13
C ALA A 77 3.50 -16.36 -15.66
N VAL A 78 4.43 -15.42 -15.40
CA VAL A 78 4.93 -15.14 -14.04
C VAL A 78 4.29 -13.88 -13.41
N HIS A 79 4.05 -12.83 -14.20
CA HIS A 79 3.70 -11.49 -13.67
C HIS A 79 2.29 -11.02 -14.03
N LEU A 80 1.65 -11.59 -15.05
CA LEU A 80 0.28 -11.22 -15.44
C LEU A 80 -0.73 -12.08 -14.66
N SER A 81 -1.29 -11.56 -13.57
CA SER A 81 -2.29 -12.27 -12.74
C SER A 81 -3.69 -12.28 -13.38
N ASP A 82 -4.56 -13.21 -12.95
CA ASP A 82 -5.95 -13.31 -13.44
C ASP A 82 -6.76 -12.04 -13.11
N GLU A 83 -6.53 -11.43 -11.94
CA GLU A 83 -7.11 -10.15 -11.51
C GLU A 83 -6.68 -8.98 -12.39
N LEU A 84 -5.40 -8.95 -12.79
CA LEU A 84 -4.87 -7.92 -13.68
C LEU A 84 -5.40 -8.11 -15.11
N MET A 85 -5.59 -9.35 -15.56
CA MET A 85 -6.26 -9.65 -16.83
C MET A 85 -7.71 -9.16 -16.84
N ILE A 86 -8.48 -9.45 -15.78
CA ILE A 86 -9.85 -8.93 -15.59
C ILE A 86 -9.85 -7.39 -15.57
N THR A 87 -8.88 -6.77 -14.91
CA THR A 87 -8.75 -5.30 -14.82
C THR A 87 -8.44 -4.67 -16.17
N LEU A 88 -7.55 -5.27 -16.97
CA LEU A 88 -7.26 -4.83 -18.34
C LEU A 88 -8.46 -5.02 -19.27
N PHE A 89 -9.23 -6.11 -19.13
CA PHE A 89 -10.44 -6.35 -19.93
C PHE A 89 -11.58 -5.38 -19.58
N LYS A 90 -11.73 -5.01 -18.30
CA LYS A 90 -12.64 -3.94 -17.86
C LYS A 90 -12.21 -2.56 -18.39
N LYS A 91 -10.90 -2.27 -18.44
CA LYS A 91 -10.34 -1.07 -19.11
C LYS A 91 -10.47 -1.10 -20.64
N ALA A 92 -10.69 -2.27 -21.23
CA ALA A 92 -11.03 -2.45 -22.63
C ALA A 92 -12.54 -2.41 -22.90
N GLU A 93 -13.38 -2.09 -21.90
CA GLU A 93 -14.86 -2.10 -21.99
C GLU A 93 -15.44 -3.45 -22.45
N GLY A 94 -14.72 -4.56 -22.20
CA GLY A 94 -15.09 -5.90 -22.66
C GLY A 94 -14.72 -6.21 -24.11
N ASN A 95 -14.10 -5.28 -24.85
CA ASN A 95 -13.60 -5.55 -26.19
C ASN A 95 -12.30 -6.37 -26.13
N TYR A 96 -12.30 -7.55 -26.75
CA TYR A 96 -11.16 -8.48 -26.71
C TYR A 96 -9.94 -8.01 -27.52
N GLU A 97 -10.14 -7.27 -28.60
CA GLU A 97 -9.05 -6.77 -29.45
C GLU A 97 -8.30 -5.64 -28.73
N LYS A 98 -9.04 -4.64 -28.24
CA LYS A 98 -8.55 -3.56 -27.36
C LYS A 98 -7.87 -4.10 -26.09
N TYR A 99 -8.36 -5.20 -25.53
CA TYR A 99 -7.68 -5.89 -24.43
C TYR A 99 -6.33 -6.49 -24.85
N ASN A 100 -6.24 -7.11 -26.03
CA ASN A 100 -4.98 -7.67 -26.53
C ASN A 100 -3.95 -6.59 -26.86
N GLU A 101 -4.38 -5.41 -27.32
CA GLU A 101 -3.53 -4.21 -27.46
C GLU A 101 -2.99 -3.75 -26.10
N LEU A 102 -3.86 -3.49 -25.12
CA LEU A 102 -3.47 -3.08 -23.76
C LEU A 102 -2.53 -4.11 -23.09
N LYS A 103 -2.75 -5.40 -23.34
CA LYS A 103 -1.88 -6.50 -22.91
C LYS A 103 -0.52 -6.48 -23.62
N ALA A 104 -0.49 -6.25 -24.94
CA ALA A 104 0.74 -6.17 -25.71
C ALA A 104 1.61 -5.00 -25.22
N ASP A 105 1.02 -3.84 -24.96
CA ASP A 105 1.66 -2.67 -24.35
C ASP A 105 2.24 -2.96 -22.97
N TRP A 106 1.44 -3.62 -22.11
CA TRP A 106 1.83 -3.97 -20.75
C TRP A 106 3.01 -4.96 -20.73
N LEU A 107 3.05 -5.89 -21.69
CA LEU A 107 4.15 -6.83 -21.92
C LEU A 107 5.36 -6.16 -22.58
N ALA A 108 5.17 -5.22 -23.51
CA ALA A 108 6.24 -4.48 -24.16
C ALA A 108 7.07 -3.70 -23.13
N LYS A 109 6.39 -2.95 -22.25
CA LYS A 109 6.98 -2.19 -21.14
C LYS A 109 7.78 -3.07 -20.15
N ARG A 110 7.51 -4.38 -20.10
CA ARG A 110 8.21 -5.38 -19.26
C ARG A 110 9.15 -6.33 -20.03
N THR A 111 9.27 -6.19 -21.35
CA THR A 111 10.04 -7.16 -22.17
C THR A 111 11.53 -7.17 -21.80
N LYS A 112 12.13 -6.00 -21.53
CA LYS A 112 13.53 -5.87 -21.06
C LYS A 112 13.77 -6.65 -19.76
N GLU A 113 12.83 -6.58 -18.82
CA GLU A 113 12.90 -7.30 -17.54
C GLU A 113 12.71 -8.81 -17.73
N GLY A 114 11.78 -9.21 -18.60
CA GLY A 114 11.61 -10.61 -18.99
C GLY A 114 12.86 -11.23 -19.59
N ILE A 115 13.59 -10.46 -20.41
CA ILE A 115 14.88 -10.87 -20.98
C ILE A 115 15.93 -11.04 -19.89
N ARG A 116 16.01 -10.11 -18.92
CA ARG A 116 16.91 -10.20 -17.75
C ARG A 116 16.64 -11.46 -16.91
N GLN A 117 15.41 -11.63 -16.43
CA GLN A 117 15.03 -12.76 -15.57
C GLN A 117 15.19 -14.11 -16.30
N LEU A 118 14.75 -14.20 -17.56
CA LEU A 118 14.87 -15.42 -18.35
C LEU A 118 16.33 -15.75 -18.71
N ALA A 119 17.21 -14.75 -18.87
CA ALA A 119 18.65 -14.96 -19.01
C ALA A 119 19.26 -15.49 -17.71
N TYR A 120 18.91 -14.94 -16.54
CA TYR A 120 19.40 -15.42 -15.24
C TYR A 120 19.02 -16.88 -14.99
N ILE A 121 17.74 -17.22 -15.19
CA ILE A 121 17.23 -18.59 -15.07
C ILE A 121 18.02 -19.55 -15.98
N GLN A 122 18.31 -19.15 -17.23
CA GLN A 122 19.10 -19.97 -18.15
C GLN A 122 20.59 -20.05 -17.79
N MET A 123 21.18 -19.00 -17.21
CA MET A 123 22.55 -19.00 -16.70
C MET A 123 22.69 -20.00 -15.54
N ILE A 124 21.80 -19.93 -14.55
CA ILE A 124 21.77 -20.87 -13.42
C ILE A 124 21.50 -22.31 -13.93
N GLN A 125 20.49 -22.50 -14.79
CA GLN A 125 20.13 -23.81 -15.34
C GLN A 125 21.28 -24.45 -16.14
N LYS A 126 22.02 -23.68 -16.96
CA LYS A 126 23.16 -24.19 -17.72
C LYS A 126 24.42 -24.39 -16.87
N TYR A 127 24.62 -23.61 -15.81
CA TYR A 127 25.72 -23.81 -14.87
C TYR A 127 25.50 -25.11 -14.08
N ALA A 128 24.34 -25.24 -13.42
CA ALA A 128 23.95 -26.38 -12.59
C ALA A 128 23.87 -27.74 -13.32
N THR A 129 23.76 -27.73 -14.66
CA THR A 129 23.70 -28.94 -15.50
C THR A 129 25.02 -29.25 -16.22
N ARG A 130 25.99 -28.33 -16.24
CA ARG A 130 27.29 -28.51 -16.90
C ARG A 130 28.47 -28.63 -15.95
N SER A 131 28.32 -28.30 -14.66
CA SER A 131 29.45 -28.34 -13.74
C SER A 131 30.01 -29.76 -13.61
N PHE A 132 31.32 -29.88 -13.87
CA PHE A 132 32.01 -31.17 -14.03
C PHE A 132 32.42 -31.80 -12.69
N GLN A 133 32.18 -31.13 -11.56
CA GLN A 133 32.56 -31.64 -10.25
C GLN A 133 31.64 -32.79 -9.83
N LYS A 134 32.25 -33.94 -9.53
CA LYS A 134 31.55 -35.19 -9.18
C LYS A 134 30.65 -35.10 -7.94
N ASN A 135 30.84 -34.06 -7.13
CA ASN A 135 30.19 -33.84 -5.84
C ASN A 135 29.22 -32.64 -5.83
N GLU A 136 28.95 -31.97 -6.96
CA GLU A 136 28.04 -30.82 -7.00
C GLU A 136 26.55 -31.20 -7.00
N TRP A 137 25.74 -30.39 -6.32
CA TRP A 137 24.30 -30.57 -6.16
C TRP A 137 23.54 -30.28 -7.45
N LYS A 138 23.25 -31.33 -8.25
CA LYS A 138 22.47 -31.17 -9.50
C LYS A 138 21.00 -30.81 -9.21
N ALA A 139 20.63 -29.55 -9.44
CA ALA A 139 19.23 -29.09 -9.53
C ALA A 139 18.64 -29.32 -10.94
N PHE A 140 17.44 -28.78 -11.19
CA PHE A 140 16.67 -28.93 -12.43
C PHE A 140 16.30 -30.38 -12.76
N ARG A 141 15.87 -31.13 -11.73
CA ARG A 141 15.51 -32.55 -11.83
C ARG A 141 14.00 -32.86 -11.88
N ILE A 142 13.16 -31.84 -12.02
CA ILE A 142 11.70 -32.00 -12.12
C ILE A 142 11.37 -32.94 -13.28
N THR A 143 10.56 -33.97 -13.03
CA THR A 143 10.08 -34.88 -14.08
C THR A 143 8.79 -34.35 -14.71
N GLU A 144 8.47 -34.82 -15.91
CA GLU A 144 7.17 -34.54 -16.53
C GLU A 144 6.01 -35.05 -15.65
N SER A 145 6.21 -36.14 -14.90
CA SER A 145 5.24 -36.66 -13.93
C SER A 145 4.94 -35.65 -12.82
N ASP A 146 5.96 -35.02 -12.24
CA ASP A 146 5.80 -33.98 -11.21
C ASP A 146 5.02 -32.77 -11.75
N TYR A 147 5.31 -32.38 -13.00
CA TYR A 147 4.61 -31.30 -13.69
C TYR A 147 3.14 -31.63 -13.94
N TYR A 148 2.84 -32.76 -14.60
CA TYR A 148 1.45 -33.15 -14.87
C TYR A 148 0.65 -33.40 -13.59
N LYS A 149 1.28 -33.95 -12.53
CA LYS A 149 0.67 -34.08 -11.21
C LYS A 149 0.26 -32.72 -10.64
N ARG A 150 1.13 -31.70 -10.65
CA ARG A 150 0.78 -30.35 -10.18
C ARG A 150 -0.32 -29.68 -11.03
N VAL A 151 -0.33 -29.91 -12.35
CA VAL A 151 -1.42 -29.44 -13.23
C VAL A 151 -2.75 -30.09 -12.85
N GLN A 152 -2.77 -31.41 -12.64
CA GLN A 152 -3.97 -32.14 -12.21
C GLN A 152 -4.43 -31.75 -10.80
N GLU A 153 -3.51 -31.54 -9.86
CA GLU A 153 -3.80 -31.05 -8.51
C GLU A 153 -4.44 -29.66 -8.55
N ASN A 154 -3.94 -28.76 -9.41
CA ASN A 154 -4.51 -27.42 -9.59
C ASN A 154 -5.90 -27.46 -10.25
N GLU A 155 -6.08 -28.23 -11.32
CA GLU A 155 -7.39 -28.42 -11.97
C GLU A 155 -8.42 -29.01 -10.99
N THR A 156 -8.02 -30.05 -10.23
CA THR A 156 -8.88 -30.69 -9.24
C THR A 156 -9.23 -29.74 -8.10
N LYS A 157 -8.28 -28.90 -7.65
CA LYS A 157 -8.53 -27.87 -6.62
C LYS A 157 -9.52 -26.82 -7.11
N THR A 158 -9.32 -26.28 -8.32
CA THR A 158 -10.18 -25.22 -8.87
C THR A 158 -11.59 -25.73 -9.18
N LEU A 159 -11.72 -26.89 -9.83
CA LEU A 159 -13.01 -27.44 -10.21
C LEU A 159 -13.72 -28.19 -9.07
N ARG A 160 -13.13 -28.29 -7.87
CA ARG A 160 -13.62 -29.12 -6.76
C ARG A 160 -15.11 -28.92 -6.46
N SER A 161 -15.54 -27.68 -6.28
CA SER A 161 -16.94 -27.33 -5.97
C SER A 161 -17.94 -27.70 -7.07
N LEU A 162 -17.47 -27.93 -8.30
CA LEU A 162 -18.26 -28.36 -9.46
C LEU A 162 -18.18 -29.88 -9.68
N LEU A 163 -17.07 -30.51 -9.30
CA LEU A 163 -16.84 -31.95 -9.33
C LEU A 163 -17.58 -32.67 -8.19
N ASP A 164 -17.60 -32.08 -6.98
CA ASP A 164 -18.31 -32.58 -5.79
C ASP A 164 -19.84 -32.66 -6.02
N LEU A 165 -20.37 -31.99 -7.07
CA LEU A 165 -21.77 -32.12 -7.53
C LEU A 165 -22.05 -33.41 -8.33
N GLY A 166 -21.05 -34.27 -8.58
CA GLY A 166 -21.20 -35.55 -9.27
C GLY A 166 -21.46 -35.48 -10.78
N LYS A 167 -21.51 -34.28 -11.37
CA LYS A 167 -21.87 -34.05 -12.79
C LYS A 167 -20.74 -34.34 -13.80
N GLY A 168 -19.55 -34.72 -13.33
CA GLY A 168 -18.41 -35.09 -14.16
C GLY A 168 -17.62 -33.91 -14.73
N ILE A 169 -16.39 -34.21 -15.18
CA ILE A 169 -15.38 -33.21 -15.55
C ILE A 169 -15.79 -32.30 -16.71
N VAL A 170 -16.48 -32.81 -17.73
CA VAL A 170 -16.90 -32.02 -18.91
C VAL A 170 -17.87 -30.90 -18.51
N TYR A 171 -18.86 -31.21 -17.67
CA TYR A 171 -19.79 -30.22 -17.14
C TYR A 171 -19.07 -29.21 -16.22
N ALA A 172 -18.18 -29.68 -15.35
CA ALA A 172 -17.41 -28.81 -14.45
C ALA A 172 -16.56 -27.79 -15.21
N ARG A 173 -15.85 -28.21 -16.27
CA ARG A 173 -15.04 -27.32 -17.13
C ARG A 173 -15.91 -26.25 -17.80
N LYS A 174 -17.04 -26.64 -18.41
CA LYS A 174 -17.96 -25.69 -19.05
C LYS A 174 -18.55 -24.69 -18.04
N GLN A 175 -18.99 -25.16 -16.88
CA GLN A 175 -19.59 -24.31 -15.85
C GLN A 175 -18.58 -23.32 -15.26
N PHE A 176 -17.30 -23.72 -15.12
CA PHE A 176 -16.22 -22.80 -14.74
C PHE A 176 -15.94 -21.77 -15.84
N GLY A 177 -16.05 -22.15 -17.12
CA GLY A 177 -16.01 -21.22 -18.25
C GLY A 177 -17.07 -20.10 -18.18
N SER A 178 -18.31 -20.44 -17.79
CA SER A 178 -19.38 -19.45 -17.53
C SER A 178 -18.97 -18.50 -16.41
N GLN A 179 -18.48 -19.05 -15.29
CA GLN A 179 -18.03 -18.26 -14.13
C GLN A 179 -16.86 -17.31 -14.49
N LEU A 180 -15.94 -17.72 -15.38
CA LEU A 180 -14.89 -16.86 -15.91
C LEU A 180 -15.47 -15.68 -16.72
N LYS A 181 -16.51 -15.89 -17.54
CA LYS A 181 -17.21 -14.78 -18.22
C LYS A 181 -17.90 -13.85 -17.23
N GLU A 182 -18.62 -14.41 -16.26
CA GLU A 182 -19.39 -13.68 -15.24
C GLU A 182 -18.52 -12.70 -14.41
N ILE A 183 -17.27 -13.06 -14.08
CA ILE A 183 -16.33 -12.17 -13.37
C ILE A 183 -15.62 -11.14 -14.29
N GLY A 184 -15.76 -11.27 -15.61
CA GLY A 184 -15.11 -10.44 -16.61
C GLY A 184 -13.67 -10.89 -16.95
N TYR A 185 -13.38 -12.18 -16.97
CA TYR A 185 -12.12 -12.71 -17.49
C TYR A 185 -12.07 -12.56 -19.02
N PRO A 186 -10.90 -12.26 -19.65
CA PRO A 186 -10.87 -11.81 -21.05
C PRO A 186 -11.30 -12.88 -22.05
N HIS A 187 -12.33 -12.57 -22.86
CA HIS A 187 -12.90 -13.42 -23.90
C HIS A 187 -13.44 -12.58 -25.08
N SER A 188 -13.64 -13.19 -26.25
CA SER A 188 -14.42 -12.59 -27.35
C SER A 188 -15.89 -13.02 -27.26
N GLU A 189 -16.80 -12.23 -27.85
CA GLU A 189 -18.25 -12.54 -27.87
C GLU A 189 -18.57 -13.92 -28.47
N SER A 190 -17.77 -14.34 -29.47
CA SER A 190 -17.88 -15.62 -30.15
C SER A 190 -17.33 -16.82 -29.37
N MET A 191 -16.58 -16.60 -28.28
CA MET A 191 -15.87 -17.65 -27.57
C MET A 191 -16.80 -18.49 -26.71
N THR A 192 -16.77 -19.82 -26.86
CA THR A 192 -17.52 -20.73 -25.99
C THR A 192 -16.92 -20.80 -24.59
N ASP A 193 -17.72 -21.23 -23.62
CA ASP A 193 -17.27 -21.36 -22.22
C ASP A 193 -16.15 -22.40 -22.07
N GLU A 194 -16.18 -23.44 -22.93
CA GLU A 194 -15.18 -24.50 -22.97
C GLU A 194 -13.85 -24.00 -23.57
N GLU A 195 -13.88 -23.15 -24.60
CA GLU A 195 -12.68 -22.48 -25.12
C GLU A 195 -12.06 -21.53 -24.09
N LEU A 196 -12.88 -20.76 -23.36
CA LEU A 196 -12.39 -19.88 -22.30
C LEU A 196 -11.76 -20.66 -21.15
N TYR A 197 -12.36 -21.81 -20.77
CA TYR A 197 -11.77 -22.75 -19.84
C TYR A 197 -10.39 -23.23 -20.33
N TRP A 198 -10.26 -23.65 -21.59
CA TRP A 198 -8.99 -24.14 -22.14
C TRP A 198 -7.93 -23.04 -22.25
N GLN A 199 -8.31 -21.80 -22.60
CA GLN A 199 -7.43 -20.63 -22.58
C GLN A 199 -6.87 -20.35 -21.17
N TRP A 200 -7.73 -20.42 -20.14
CA TRP A 200 -7.30 -20.33 -18.74
C TRP A 200 -6.38 -21.51 -18.36
N TYR A 201 -6.74 -22.74 -18.72
CA TYR A 201 -5.99 -23.96 -18.38
C TYR A 201 -4.57 -23.99 -18.97
N GLU A 202 -4.39 -23.61 -20.23
CA GLU A 202 -3.07 -23.51 -20.86
C GLU A 202 -2.21 -22.38 -20.26
N LEU A 203 -2.83 -21.30 -19.80
CA LEU A 203 -2.12 -20.27 -19.02
C LEU A 203 -1.68 -20.82 -17.66
N GLN A 204 -2.54 -21.52 -16.90
CA GLN A 204 -2.14 -22.10 -15.62
C GLN A 204 -1.06 -23.19 -15.79
N LYS A 205 -1.11 -24.01 -16.84
CA LYS A 205 -0.02 -24.93 -17.21
C LYS A 205 1.31 -24.19 -17.40
N SER A 206 1.28 -23.05 -18.08
CA SER A 206 2.44 -22.19 -18.28
C SER A 206 2.94 -21.57 -16.96
N ARG A 207 2.03 -21.08 -16.10
CA ARG A 207 2.36 -20.57 -14.75
C ARG A 207 3.02 -21.64 -13.88
N ILE A 208 2.43 -22.84 -13.83
CA ILE A 208 2.94 -23.98 -13.05
C ILE A 208 4.32 -24.40 -13.54
N LYS A 209 4.56 -24.42 -14.86
CA LYS A 209 5.85 -24.76 -15.46
C LYS A 209 6.96 -23.78 -15.07
N GLU A 210 6.74 -22.47 -15.21
CA GLU A 210 7.80 -21.49 -14.87
C GLU A 210 7.92 -21.29 -13.34
N SER A 211 6.85 -21.47 -12.56
CA SER A 211 6.91 -21.57 -11.09
C SER A 211 7.78 -22.74 -10.61
N LEU A 212 7.58 -23.93 -11.18
CA LEU A 212 8.44 -25.11 -10.99
C LEU A 212 9.92 -24.80 -11.32
N ARG A 213 10.15 -24.09 -12.42
CA ARG A 213 11.49 -23.71 -12.86
C ARG A 213 12.17 -22.71 -11.91
N LEU A 214 11.43 -21.72 -11.42
CA LEU A 214 11.89 -20.75 -10.41
C LEU A 214 12.23 -21.45 -9.08
N GLN A 215 11.44 -22.45 -8.67
CA GLN A 215 11.75 -23.26 -7.47
C GLN A 215 13.09 -24.01 -7.59
N GLU A 216 13.44 -24.58 -8.75
CA GLU A 216 14.77 -25.20 -8.94
C GLU A 216 15.91 -24.18 -9.05
N VAL A 217 15.65 -22.94 -9.49
CA VAL A 217 16.62 -21.82 -9.41
C VAL A 217 16.91 -21.49 -7.95
N GLN A 218 15.89 -21.14 -7.16
CA GLN A 218 16.02 -20.79 -5.73
C GLN A 218 16.71 -21.90 -4.92
N LYS A 219 16.32 -23.15 -5.19
CA LYS A 219 16.94 -24.35 -4.59
C LYS A 219 18.42 -24.50 -4.97
N TYR A 220 18.80 -24.20 -6.22
CA TYR A 220 20.20 -24.22 -6.62
C TYR A 220 20.99 -23.07 -5.99
N GLU A 221 20.44 -21.85 -5.95
CA GLU A 221 21.03 -20.69 -5.27
C GLU A 221 21.31 -21.00 -3.79
N TYR A 222 20.35 -21.61 -3.09
CA TYR A 222 20.51 -22.07 -1.71
C TYR A 222 21.67 -23.06 -1.54
N PHE A 223 21.74 -24.10 -2.37
CA PHE A 223 22.86 -25.06 -2.32
C PHE A 223 24.21 -24.43 -2.76
N ALA A 224 24.21 -23.46 -3.66
CA ALA A 224 25.41 -22.79 -4.16
C ALA A 224 26.02 -21.84 -3.13
N ALA A 225 25.18 -21.16 -2.33
CA ALA A 225 25.58 -20.33 -1.19
C ALA A 225 26.03 -21.18 0.02
N LEU A 226 25.33 -22.30 0.31
CA LEU A 226 25.80 -23.27 1.31
C LEU A 226 27.15 -23.90 0.94
N GLY A 227 27.34 -24.24 -0.34
CA GLY A 227 28.52 -24.95 -0.82
C GLY A 227 28.66 -26.33 -0.17
N TYR A 228 29.63 -26.45 0.74
CA TYR A 228 29.87 -27.68 1.52
C TYR A 228 29.24 -27.65 2.93
N LYS A 229 28.64 -26.54 3.35
CA LYS A 229 27.93 -26.41 4.64
C LYS A 229 26.64 -27.25 4.59
N LYS A 230 26.28 -27.90 5.71
CA LYS A 230 24.96 -28.58 5.81
C LYS A 230 23.80 -27.59 5.92
N GLU A 231 24.04 -26.48 6.60
CA GLU A 231 23.07 -25.42 6.89
C GLU A 231 23.80 -24.09 7.17
N PHE A 232 23.06 -22.99 7.17
CA PHE A 232 23.55 -21.71 7.68
C PHE A 232 23.53 -21.73 9.21
N TYR A 233 24.62 -22.17 9.83
CA TYR A 233 24.74 -22.11 11.29
C TYR A 233 25.01 -20.68 11.79
N VAL A 234 24.34 -20.30 12.88
CA VAL A 234 24.53 -19.05 13.63
C VAL A 234 24.91 -19.42 15.05
N ARG A 235 25.92 -18.74 15.62
CA ARG A 235 26.41 -19.00 16.97
C ARG A 235 25.52 -18.26 18.00
N PRO A 236 25.28 -18.82 19.21
CA PRO A 236 24.56 -18.11 20.27
C PRO A 236 25.17 -16.74 20.63
N VAL A 237 26.49 -16.59 20.49
CA VAL A 237 27.20 -15.31 20.67
C VAL A 237 26.79 -14.29 19.60
N GLU A 238 26.59 -14.71 18.34
CA GLU A 238 26.15 -13.81 17.26
C GLU A 238 24.71 -13.31 17.48
N ILE A 239 23.85 -14.14 18.09
CA ILE A 239 22.49 -13.75 18.52
C ILE A 239 22.54 -12.74 19.68
N PHE A 240 23.41 -12.98 20.67
CA PHE A 240 23.60 -12.08 21.80
C PHE A 240 24.19 -10.72 21.39
N ASP A 241 25.24 -10.72 20.57
CA ASP A 241 25.88 -9.50 20.08
C ASP A 241 24.90 -8.68 19.21
N PHE A 242 24.13 -9.33 18.34
CA PHE A 242 23.05 -8.69 17.58
C PHE A 242 21.98 -8.08 18.50
N SER A 243 21.51 -8.83 19.49
CA SER A 243 20.52 -8.33 20.46
C SER A 243 21.04 -7.08 21.17
N LYS A 244 22.30 -7.10 21.61
CA LYS A 244 22.90 -6.00 22.35
C LYS A 244 23.10 -4.76 21.46
N GLU A 245 23.63 -4.93 20.25
CA GLU A 245 23.87 -3.82 19.32
C GLU A 245 22.56 -3.15 18.92
N VAL A 246 21.53 -3.93 18.57
CA VAL A 246 20.26 -3.39 18.07
C VAL A 246 19.43 -2.78 19.20
N THR A 247 19.43 -3.35 20.42
CA THR A 247 18.83 -2.69 21.59
C THR A 247 19.50 -1.34 21.86
N GLN A 248 20.83 -1.26 21.85
CA GLN A 248 21.56 0.01 22.03
C GLN A 248 21.18 1.05 20.95
N ILE A 249 21.09 0.64 19.68
CA ILE A 249 20.65 1.53 18.58
C ILE A 249 19.23 2.06 18.82
N ILE A 250 18.32 1.23 19.33
CA ILE A 250 16.94 1.64 19.65
C ILE A 250 16.92 2.59 20.84
N GLU A 251 17.67 2.30 21.91
CA GLU A 251 17.79 3.14 23.11
C GLU A 251 18.46 4.49 22.85
N ASP A 252 19.40 4.56 21.89
CA ASP A 252 20.09 5.80 21.54
C ASP A 252 19.29 6.67 20.56
N ASN A 253 18.48 6.09 19.68
CA ASN A 253 17.88 6.81 18.53
C ASN A 253 16.34 6.85 18.48
N ILE A 254 15.62 5.95 19.16
CA ILE A 254 14.15 5.84 19.04
C ILE A 254 13.44 5.85 20.40
N ASN A 255 13.83 4.96 21.33
CA ASN A 255 13.12 4.80 22.59
C ASN A 255 13.29 6.03 23.51
N GLU A 256 12.16 6.50 24.05
CA GLU A 256 12.01 7.73 24.82
C GLU A 256 12.45 9.02 24.10
N LYS A 257 12.71 8.98 22.78
CA LYS A 257 13.13 10.16 22.03
C LYS A 257 11.93 10.96 21.54
N ARG A 258 12.15 12.26 21.29
CA ARG A 258 11.19 13.12 20.61
C ARG A 258 11.51 13.15 19.12
N ILE A 259 10.64 12.51 18.34
CA ILE A 259 10.87 12.19 16.92
C ILE A 259 9.51 11.96 16.25
N HIS A 260 9.30 12.46 15.03
CA HIS A 260 8.03 12.27 14.31
C HIS A 260 7.96 10.90 13.62
N ASP A 261 6.75 10.40 13.38
CA ASP A 261 6.46 9.10 12.74
C ASP A 261 7.18 8.91 11.40
N ALA A 262 7.34 9.99 10.61
CA ALA A 262 8.07 9.97 9.36
C ALA A 262 9.57 9.70 9.54
N ASP A 263 10.19 10.29 10.58
CA ASP A 263 11.59 10.09 10.93
C ASP A 263 11.80 8.69 11.55
N VAL A 264 10.85 8.21 12.35
CA VAL A 264 10.83 6.81 12.82
C VAL A 264 10.78 5.86 11.63
N ALA A 265 9.84 6.06 10.69
CA ALA A 265 9.72 5.23 9.49
C ALA A 265 11.03 5.24 8.66
N ALA A 266 11.67 6.40 8.51
CA ALA A 266 12.97 6.52 7.84
C ALA A 266 14.09 5.76 8.57
N LEU A 267 14.16 5.80 9.91
CA LEU A 267 15.09 4.97 10.69
C LEU A 267 14.83 3.47 10.50
N LEU A 268 13.56 3.05 10.48
CA LEU A 268 13.16 1.64 10.27
C LEU A 268 13.38 1.16 8.83
N GLN A 269 13.45 2.05 7.84
CA GLN A 269 13.89 1.73 6.49
C GLN A 269 15.43 1.63 6.42
N LYS A 270 16.14 2.57 7.06
CA LYS A 270 17.60 2.67 7.06
C LYS A 270 18.30 1.50 7.77
N ASP A 271 17.77 1.02 8.90
CA ASP A 271 18.30 -0.16 9.59
C ASP A 271 17.20 -1.22 9.83
N PRO A 272 17.05 -2.22 8.92
CA PRO A 272 16.04 -3.25 9.05
C PRO A 272 16.27 -4.19 10.25
N ARG A 273 17.46 -4.17 10.88
CA ARG A 273 17.76 -4.97 12.08
C ARG A 273 16.86 -4.59 13.25
N ILE A 274 16.50 -3.30 13.36
CA ILE A 274 15.62 -2.77 14.38
C ILE A 274 14.28 -3.54 14.39
N ARG A 275 13.69 -3.77 13.21
CA ARG A 275 12.42 -4.49 13.04
C ARG A 275 12.43 -5.94 13.56
N VAL A 276 13.61 -6.55 13.72
CA VAL A 276 13.74 -7.92 14.26
C VAL A 276 13.46 -7.96 15.77
N LEU A 277 13.75 -6.87 16.49
CA LEU A 277 13.54 -6.77 17.94
C LEU A 277 12.26 -6.00 18.32
N LEU A 278 11.73 -5.15 17.44
CA LEU A 278 10.49 -4.41 17.69
C LEU A 278 9.28 -5.34 17.89
N LYS A 279 8.56 -5.14 18.98
CA LYS A 279 7.25 -5.75 19.25
C LYS A 279 6.10 -4.74 19.11
N ASP A 280 6.31 -3.50 19.56
CA ASP A 280 5.34 -2.41 19.48
C ASP A 280 6.07 -1.05 19.48
N ILE A 281 5.45 -0.02 18.87
CA ILE A 281 5.91 1.37 18.90
C ILE A 281 4.73 2.26 19.28
N GLN A 282 4.83 2.91 20.43
CA GLN A 282 3.80 3.79 20.97
C GLN A 282 4.24 5.25 20.78
N VAL A 283 3.63 5.92 19.80
CA VAL A 283 3.79 7.37 19.57
C VAL A 283 2.89 8.11 20.55
N LEU A 284 3.50 8.82 21.50
CA LEU A 284 2.79 9.62 22.48
C LEU A 284 2.86 11.11 22.08
N GLY A 285 1.89 11.57 21.30
CA GLY A 285 1.62 12.97 20.96
C GLY A 285 0.17 13.39 21.24
N PRO A 286 -0.15 14.70 21.27
CA PRO A 286 -1.51 15.21 21.57
C PRO A 286 -2.54 14.98 20.44
N ASP A 287 -2.08 14.46 19.30
CA ASP A 287 -2.83 14.05 18.12
C ASP A 287 -3.14 12.54 18.10
N THR A 288 -2.34 11.76 18.83
CA THR A 288 -2.28 10.30 18.81
C THR A 288 -2.82 9.69 20.12
N THR A 289 -2.46 10.29 21.25
CA THR A 289 -2.66 9.81 22.64
C THR A 289 -3.45 10.80 23.50
N GLU A 290 -4.04 10.29 24.59
CA GLU A 290 -4.79 11.05 25.60
C GLU A 290 -3.92 12.01 26.42
N LEU A 291 -4.43 13.20 26.80
CA LEU A 291 -3.69 14.13 27.69
C LEU A 291 -3.45 13.56 29.09
N SER A 292 -4.36 12.73 29.59
CA SER A 292 -4.22 11.92 30.81
C SER A 292 -2.93 11.08 30.77
N ILE A 293 -2.78 10.27 29.71
CA ILE A 293 -1.64 9.37 29.50
C ILE A 293 -0.36 10.14 29.17
N LEU A 294 -0.46 11.24 28.41
CA LEU A 294 0.68 12.13 28.14
C LEU A 294 1.21 12.75 29.44
N LYS A 295 0.34 13.25 30.31
CA LYS A 295 0.72 13.84 31.61
C LYS A 295 1.40 12.83 32.56
N GLU A 296 1.07 11.54 32.43
CA GLU A 296 1.71 10.47 33.19
C GLU A 296 3.05 10.01 32.58
N LYS A 297 3.12 9.80 31.25
CA LYS A 297 4.22 9.06 30.58
C LYS A 297 5.15 9.94 29.74
N ALA A 298 4.70 11.11 29.32
CA ALA A 298 5.45 12.07 28.51
C ALA A 298 5.11 13.52 28.94
N PRO A 299 5.30 13.89 30.23
CA PRO A 299 4.91 15.20 30.75
C PRO A 299 5.51 16.37 29.95
N GLU A 300 6.71 16.21 29.38
CA GLU A 300 7.35 17.19 28.51
C GLU A 300 6.58 17.44 27.18
N VAL A 301 5.82 16.45 26.69
CA VAL A 301 4.95 16.58 25.51
C VAL A 301 3.62 17.22 25.89
N TYR A 302 3.10 16.92 27.09
CA TYR A 302 1.93 17.58 27.67
C TYR A 302 2.20 19.08 27.92
N ASP A 303 3.32 19.43 28.57
CA ASP A 303 3.66 20.81 28.90
C ASP A 303 3.91 21.67 27.66
N ASP A 304 4.55 21.12 26.62
CA ASP A 304 4.69 21.78 25.31
C ASP A 304 3.32 22.05 24.67
N PHE A 305 2.39 21.10 24.72
CA PHE A 305 1.04 21.29 24.20
C PHE A 305 0.28 22.39 24.96
N ILE A 306 0.33 22.41 26.30
CA ILE A 306 -0.33 23.45 27.11
C ILE A 306 0.27 24.84 26.84
N GLN A 307 1.60 24.94 26.68
CA GLN A 307 2.24 26.18 26.28
C GLN A 307 1.79 26.64 24.89
N LEU A 308 1.73 25.75 23.91
CA LEU A 308 1.30 26.08 22.55
C LEU A 308 -0.20 26.44 22.49
N LYS A 309 -1.06 25.73 23.23
CA LYS A 309 -2.48 26.05 23.44
C LYS A 309 -2.64 27.52 23.88
N ASN A 310 -1.92 27.91 24.94
CA ASN A 310 -2.00 29.23 25.53
C ASN A 310 -1.35 30.33 24.66
N LYS A 311 -0.39 29.98 23.80
CA LYS A 311 0.36 30.92 22.94
C LYS A 311 -0.28 31.13 21.56
N GLU A 312 -0.90 30.11 20.98
CA GLU A 312 -1.32 30.12 19.56
C GLU A 312 -2.77 29.67 19.32
N VAL A 313 -3.39 28.91 20.24
CA VAL A 313 -4.80 28.52 20.10
C VAL A 313 -5.71 29.55 20.75
N VAL A 314 -5.54 29.83 22.04
CA VAL A 314 -6.41 30.76 22.79
C VAL A 314 -6.38 32.18 22.18
N PRO A 315 -5.22 32.81 21.90
CA PRO A 315 -5.20 34.15 21.29
C PRO A 315 -5.81 34.19 19.88
N PHE A 316 -5.72 33.10 19.11
CA PHE A 316 -6.39 33.02 17.81
C PHE A 316 -7.92 33.09 17.96
N ILE A 317 -8.47 32.40 18.95
CA ILE A 317 -9.91 32.38 19.23
C ILE A 317 -10.37 33.77 19.71
N GLU A 318 -9.61 34.40 20.61
CA GLU A 318 -9.93 35.71 21.17
C GLU A 318 -9.88 36.87 20.16
N SER A 319 -8.84 36.94 19.30
CA SER A 319 -8.60 38.13 18.46
C SER A 319 -8.87 37.94 16.96
N ASP A 320 -8.63 36.75 16.42
CA ASP A 320 -8.51 36.51 14.97
C ASP A 320 -9.75 35.80 14.39
N PHE A 321 -10.39 34.93 15.18
CA PHE A 321 -11.39 33.97 14.72
C PHE A 321 -12.62 34.63 14.09
N ILE A 322 -13.22 35.60 14.77
CA ILE A 322 -14.40 36.35 14.26
C ILE A 322 -14.05 37.06 12.93
N GLY A 323 -12.84 37.62 12.83
CA GLY A 323 -12.34 38.25 11.60
C GLY A 323 -12.16 37.26 10.44
N LYS A 324 -11.60 36.08 10.70
CA LYS A 324 -11.47 35.03 9.67
C LYS A 324 -12.82 34.45 9.25
N MET A 325 -13.74 34.23 10.20
CA MET A 325 -15.08 33.74 9.88
C MET A 325 -15.90 34.73 9.04
N ASN A 326 -15.87 36.03 9.37
CA ASN A 326 -16.48 37.05 8.50
C ASN A 326 -15.88 37.06 7.10
N ARG A 327 -14.54 36.93 6.98
CA ARG A 327 -13.86 36.81 5.67
C ARG A 327 -14.26 35.55 4.90
N TYR A 328 -14.44 34.40 5.56
CA TYR A 328 -14.92 33.18 4.91
C TYR A 328 -16.37 33.30 4.45
N THR A 329 -17.25 33.94 5.23
CA THR A 329 -18.61 34.30 4.81
C THR A 329 -18.60 35.21 3.58
N ASP A 330 -17.75 36.24 3.54
CA ASP A 330 -17.63 37.14 2.38
C ASP A 330 -17.09 36.43 1.13
N ILE A 331 -16.11 35.52 1.28
CA ILE A 331 -15.63 34.68 0.17
C ILE A 331 -16.75 33.76 -0.33
N THR A 332 -17.56 33.19 0.57
CA THR A 332 -18.69 32.31 0.21
C THR A 332 -19.75 33.05 -0.60
N ILE A 333 -20.10 34.28 -0.20
CA ILE A 333 -20.99 35.17 -0.95
C ILE A 333 -20.41 35.49 -2.34
N GLN A 334 -19.10 35.82 -2.42
CA GLN A 334 -18.43 36.10 -3.68
C GLN A 334 -18.39 34.89 -4.62
N MET A 335 -18.21 33.67 -4.10
CA MET A 335 -18.21 32.45 -4.93
C MET A 335 -19.61 32.10 -5.44
N ALA A 336 -20.65 32.28 -4.62
CA ALA A 336 -22.05 32.15 -5.06
C ALA A 336 -22.35 33.12 -6.23
N GLN A 337 -22.01 34.40 -6.06
CA GLN A 337 -22.19 35.44 -7.08
C GLN A 337 -21.34 35.23 -8.34
N LYS A 338 -20.12 34.68 -8.21
CA LYS A 338 -19.18 34.49 -9.34
C LYS A 338 -19.56 33.32 -10.26
N TYR A 339 -20.16 32.27 -9.71
CA TYR A 339 -20.40 31.02 -10.46
C TYR A 339 -21.85 30.77 -10.84
N GLU A 340 -22.83 31.40 -10.16
CA GLU A 340 -24.28 31.41 -10.46
C GLU A 340 -24.96 30.04 -10.65
N SER A 341 -24.24 28.94 -10.42
CA SER A 341 -24.66 27.56 -10.68
C SER A 341 -24.32 26.67 -9.50
N SER A 342 -25.37 26.24 -8.80
CA SER A 342 -25.30 25.27 -7.69
C SER A 342 -24.57 23.99 -8.11
N GLN A 343 -24.92 23.40 -9.26
CA GLN A 343 -24.24 22.21 -9.78
C GLN A 343 -22.72 22.42 -9.93
N LYS A 344 -22.29 23.52 -10.56
CA LYS A 344 -20.87 23.82 -10.79
C LYS A 344 -20.10 24.06 -9.48
N LEU A 345 -20.75 24.66 -8.48
CA LEU A 345 -20.17 24.83 -7.15
C LEU A 345 -20.03 23.48 -6.43
N THR A 346 -21.02 22.58 -6.55
CA THR A 346 -20.95 21.21 -6.01
C THR A 346 -19.86 20.37 -6.69
N GLU A 347 -19.68 20.51 -8.01
CA GLU A 347 -18.57 19.87 -8.76
C GLU A 347 -17.21 20.34 -8.25
N LEU A 348 -17.02 21.66 -8.07
CA LEU A 348 -15.80 22.24 -7.49
C LEU A 348 -15.59 21.83 -6.02
N ALA A 349 -16.66 21.71 -5.24
CA ALA A 349 -16.60 21.25 -3.85
C ALA A 349 -16.10 19.80 -3.75
N ASN A 350 -16.58 18.92 -4.64
CA ASN A 350 -16.15 17.53 -4.69
C ASN A 350 -14.70 17.41 -5.19
N GLN A 351 -14.30 18.13 -6.24
CA GLN A 351 -12.91 18.17 -6.69
C GLN A 351 -11.96 18.57 -5.55
N MET A 352 -12.29 19.62 -4.79
CA MET A 352 -11.47 20.07 -3.65
C MET A 352 -11.41 19.04 -2.51
N LYS A 353 -12.46 18.25 -2.28
CA LYS A 353 -12.45 17.15 -1.31
C LYS A 353 -11.61 15.96 -1.79
N GLU A 354 -11.64 15.64 -3.08
CA GLU A 354 -10.78 14.61 -3.69
C GLU A 354 -9.31 15.03 -3.67
N GLU A 355 -9.00 16.29 -4.01
CA GLU A 355 -7.65 16.85 -3.88
C GLU A 355 -7.15 16.82 -2.43
N TYR A 356 -8.01 17.09 -1.44
CA TYR A 356 -7.69 16.90 -0.02
C TYR A 356 -7.34 15.44 0.30
N LEU A 357 -8.15 14.46 -0.13
CA LEU A 357 -7.89 13.03 0.12
C LEU A 357 -6.58 12.52 -0.51
N LEU A 358 -6.09 13.18 -1.56
CA LEU A 358 -4.82 12.86 -2.22
C LEU A 358 -3.60 13.58 -1.64
N THR A 359 -3.78 14.71 -0.94
CA THR A 359 -2.68 15.60 -0.52
C THR A 359 -2.61 15.90 0.97
N ASN A 360 -3.70 15.64 1.71
CA ASN A 360 -3.97 16.15 3.06
C ASN A 360 -3.86 17.68 3.21
N ASP A 361 -3.91 18.46 2.11
CA ASP A 361 -3.93 19.94 2.15
C ASP A 361 -5.29 20.43 2.69
N LEU A 362 -5.32 20.76 3.98
CA LEU A 362 -6.53 21.19 4.70
C LEU A 362 -7.12 22.50 4.15
N ASN A 363 -6.37 23.28 3.35
CA ASN A 363 -6.92 24.42 2.62
C ASN A 363 -7.88 23.97 1.50
N ARG A 364 -7.67 22.80 0.89
CA ARG A 364 -8.58 22.20 -0.09
C ARG A 364 -9.90 21.82 0.57
N LEU A 365 -9.85 21.14 1.72
CA LEU A 365 -11.05 20.80 2.48
C LEU A 365 -11.86 22.05 2.86
N MET A 366 -11.20 23.11 3.35
CA MET A 366 -11.82 24.40 3.65
C MET A 366 -12.47 25.03 2.41
N MET A 367 -11.80 25.04 1.26
CA MET A 367 -12.36 25.53 0.00
C MET A 367 -13.55 24.67 -0.48
N GLY A 368 -13.52 23.36 -0.26
CA GLY A 368 -14.63 22.45 -0.51
C GLY A 368 -15.87 22.84 0.30
N MET A 369 -15.72 23.08 1.61
CA MET A 369 -16.81 23.54 2.48
C MET A 369 -17.33 24.93 2.08
N ILE A 370 -16.45 25.86 1.69
CA ILE A 370 -16.86 27.17 1.15
C ILE A 370 -17.69 27.00 -0.13
N TYR A 371 -17.32 26.09 -1.03
CA TYR A 371 -18.10 25.82 -2.25
C TYR A 371 -19.44 25.11 -1.96
N ASP A 372 -19.52 24.21 -0.97
CA ASP A 372 -20.79 23.63 -0.51
C ASP A 372 -21.77 24.71 -0.05
N ILE A 373 -21.33 25.61 0.83
CA ILE A 373 -22.17 26.69 1.37
C ILE A 373 -22.53 27.68 0.26
N SER A 374 -21.61 27.98 -0.66
CA SER A 374 -21.88 28.79 -1.85
C SER A 374 -22.97 28.18 -2.74
N SER A 375 -22.95 26.85 -2.91
CA SER A 375 -23.96 26.09 -3.67
C SER A 375 -25.35 26.20 -3.03
N LEU A 376 -25.43 26.15 -1.69
CA LEU A 376 -26.67 26.36 -0.95
C LEU A 376 -27.19 27.80 -1.10
N ILE A 377 -26.33 28.82 -1.06
CA ILE A 377 -26.73 30.22 -1.33
C ILE A 377 -27.39 30.33 -2.72
N VAL A 378 -26.79 29.75 -3.76
CA VAL A 378 -27.34 29.75 -5.13
C VAL A 378 -28.64 28.93 -5.25
N THR A 379 -28.80 27.89 -4.43
CA THR A 379 -29.99 27.04 -4.46
C THR A 379 -31.18 27.71 -3.76
N GLU A 380 -30.94 28.44 -2.66
CA GLU A 380 -32.02 29.03 -1.85
C GLU A 380 -32.41 30.45 -2.26
N ASN A 381 -31.49 31.26 -2.83
CA ASN A 381 -31.76 32.66 -3.18
C ASN A 381 -32.17 32.80 -4.66
N LYS A 382 -33.24 33.57 -4.91
CA LYS A 382 -33.70 33.90 -6.27
C LYS A 382 -33.02 35.13 -6.88
N ASP A 383 -32.34 35.91 -6.06
CA ASP A 383 -31.58 37.10 -6.46
C ASP A 383 -30.23 37.07 -5.72
N LEU A 384 -29.14 36.95 -6.47
CA LEU A 384 -27.78 36.89 -5.93
C LEU A 384 -27.18 38.27 -5.66
N SER A 385 -27.84 39.35 -6.12
CA SER A 385 -27.39 40.72 -5.90
C SER A 385 -27.70 41.25 -4.49
N ASN A 386 -28.67 40.64 -3.81
CA ASN A 386 -29.15 41.07 -2.49
C ASN A 386 -29.33 39.87 -1.53
N ILE A 387 -28.24 39.14 -1.27
CA ILE A 387 -28.21 38.01 -0.34
C ILE A 387 -28.33 38.54 1.10
N SER A 388 -29.52 38.42 1.69
CA SER A 388 -29.75 38.73 3.10
C SER A 388 -29.22 37.61 3.99
N LEU A 389 -28.11 37.89 4.68
CA LEU A 389 -27.63 37.10 5.82
C LEU A 389 -27.58 38.04 7.02
N ASP A 390 -28.25 37.69 8.12
CA ASP A 390 -28.10 38.39 9.39
C ASP A 390 -26.69 38.15 9.98
N LYS A 391 -25.75 39.01 9.57
CA LYS A 391 -24.40 39.07 10.11
C LYS A 391 -24.37 39.47 11.60
N ALA A 392 -25.40 40.14 12.14
CA ALA A 392 -25.45 40.46 13.56
C ALA A 392 -25.77 39.19 14.37
N LEU A 393 -26.79 38.43 13.97
CA LEU A 393 -27.12 37.12 14.56
C LEU A 393 -25.97 36.12 14.42
N PHE A 394 -25.28 36.09 13.27
CA PHE A 394 -24.10 35.24 13.11
C PHE A 394 -22.91 35.69 13.98
N ASN A 395 -22.64 37.00 14.11
CA ASN A 395 -21.58 37.49 14.99
C ASN A 395 -21.88 37.24 16.48
N GLN A 396 -23.12 37.42 16.94
CA GLN A 396 -23.53 37.05 18.31
C GLN A 396 -23.27 35.57 18.62
N TYR A 397 -23.50 34.70 17.63
CA TYR A 397 -23.16 33.28 17.76
C TYR A 397 -21.63 33.07 17.81
N LEU A 398 -20.85 33.76 16.97
CA LEU A 398 -19.38 33.67 17.01
C LEU A 398 -18.80 34.20 18.33
N GLU A 399 -19.34 35.28 18.89
CA GLU A 399 -18.98 35.83 20.21
C GLU A 399 -19.27 34.80 21.31
N ALA A 400 -20.48 34.27 21.39
CA ALA A 400 -20.85 33.22 22.35
C ALA A 400 -20.06 31.90 22.16
N LEU A 401 -19.55 31.65 20.95
CA LEU A 401 -18.68 30.51 20.65
C LEU A 401 -17.22 30.77 21.05
N VAL A 402 -16.73 32.02 20.96
CA VAL A 402 -15.44 32.45 21.50
C VAL A 402 -15.43 32.26 23.01
N ASP A 403 -16.39 32.85 23.73
CA ASP A 403 -16.51 32.75 25.19
C ASP A 403 -16.55 31.29 25.68
N TYR A 404 -17.35 30.45 25.01
CA TYR A 404 -17.43 29.01 25.34
C TYR A 404 -16.11 28.29 25.07
N SER A 405 -15.42 28.61 23.97
CA SER A 405 -14.19 27.93 23.57
C SER A 405 -12.99 28.34 24.44
N THR A 406 -12.92 29.60 24.85
CA THR A 406 -11.85 30.09 25.75
C THR A 406 -12.04 29.57 27.17
N ASP A 407 -13.27 29.57 27.70
CA ASP A 407 -13.58 28.95 29.00
C ASP A 407 -13.21 27.47 29.02
N PHE A 408 -13.69 26.68 28.05
CA PHE A 408 -13.37 25.25 27.96
C PHE A 408 -11.86 24.99 27.83
N LEU A 409 -11.14 25.77 27.01
CA LEU A 409 -9.69 25.62 26.85
C LEU A 409 -8.89 26.12 28.08
N SER A 410 -9.46 26.97 28.94
CA SER A 410 -8.84 27.39 30.20
C SER A 410 -8.90 26.31 31.28
N GLN A 411 -9.92 25.43 31.23
CA GLN A 411 -10.17 24.39 32.23
C GLN A 411 -9.41 23.10 31.89
N ASP A 412 -8.13 23.03 32.26
CA ASP A 412 -7.28 21.84 32.04
C ASP A 412 -7.88 20.53 32.59
N GLU A 413 -8.73 20.57 33.62
CA GLU A 413 -9.44 19.40 34.12
C GLU A 413 -10.48 18.85 33.11
N LEU A 414 -11.14 19.69 32.32
CA LEU A 414 -12.04 19.24 31.24
C LEU A 414 -11.27 18.61 30.08
N LEU A 415 -10.07 19.14 29.77
CA LEU A 415 -9.19 18.56 28.75
C LEU A 415 -8.67 17.16 29.15
N LEU A 416 -8.60 16.87 30.45
CA LEU A 416 -8.16 15.60 31.03
C LEU A 416 -9.29 14.58 31.26
N GLN A 417 -10.56 14.96 31.11
CA GLN A 417 -11.69 14.02 31.25
C GLN A 417 -11.82 13.13 30.01
N ALA A 418 -11.81 11.81 30.21
CA ALA A 418 -12.12 10.86 29.14
C ALA A 418 -13.63 10.87 28.85
N THR A 419 -14.02 11.29 27.65
CA THR A 419 -15.42 11.20 27.19
C THR A 419 -15.68 9.88 26.46
N GLU A 420 -16.93 9.40 26.44
CA GLU A 420 -17.34 8.15 25.78
C GLU A 420 -17.24 8.19 24.23
N HIS A 421 -16.75 9.28 23.64
CA HIS A 421 -16.85 9.57 22.20
C HIS A 421 -15.51 9.85 21.51
N GLY A 422 -14.42 9.95 22.25
CA GLY A 422 -13.08 10.15 21.71
C GLY A 422 -12.13 10.68 22.78
N VAL A 423 -10.90 10.17 22.80
CA VAL A 423 -9.99 10.34 23.95
C VAL A 423 -8.80 11.27 23.64
N ARG A 424 -8.85 11.98 22.51
CA ARG A 424 -7.86 12.96 22.04
C ARG A 424 -8.36 14.39 22.28
N VAL A 425 -7.44 15.36 22.31
CA VAL A 425 -7.80 16.77 22.57
C VAL A 425 -8.75 17.32 21.52
N GLU A 426 -8.53 16.99 20.24
CA GLU A 426 -9.40 17.45 19.16
C GLU A 426 -10.81 16.88 19.27
N ASP A 427 -11.01 15.73 19.93
CA ASP A 427 -12.29 15.04 20.04
C ASP A 427 -13.06 15.48 21.29
N ASN A 428 -12.38 15.62 22.44
CA ASN A 428 -12.95 16.29 23.61
C ASN A 428 -13.39 17.73 23.29
N PHE A 429 -12.57 18.49 22.56
CA PHE A 429 -12.94 19.83 22.10
C PHE A 429 -14.08 19.81 21.06
N SER A 430 -14.09 18.84 20.14
CA SER A 430 -15.22 18.68 19.19
C SER A 430 -16.52 18.34 19.89
N TYR A 431 -16.47 17.52 20.94
CA TYR A 431 -17.64 17.17 21.75
C TYR A 431 -18.16 18.39 22.50
N ALA A 432 -17.29 19.16 23.14
CA ALA A 432 -17.65 20.42 23.80
C ALA A 432 -18.30 21.41 22.82
N LEU A 433 -17.67 21.64 21.67
CA LEU A 433 -18.24 22.45 20.58
C LEU A 433 -19.62 21.91 20.16
N ASN A 434 -19.77 20.61 19.92
CA ASN A 434 -21.07 20.05 19.53
C ASN A 434 -22.15 20.17 20.64
N GLN A 435 -21.76 20.19 21.91
CA GLN A 435 -22.68 20.50 23.01
C GLN A 435 -23.09 21.98 23.02
N SER A 436 -22.17 22.93 22.77
CA SER A 436 -22.56 24.34 22.63
C SER A 436 -23.45 24.58 21.40
N PHE A 437 -23.21 23.88 20.29
CA PHE A 437 -24.07 23.88 19.08
C PHE A 437 -25.53 23.54 19.40
N HIS A 438 -25.75 22.54 20.26
CA HIS A 438 -27.09 22.07 20.63
C HIS A 438 -27.71 22.86 21.81
N ALA A 439 -26.88 23.42 22.69
CA ALA A 439 -27.33 24.27 23.79
C ALA A 439 -27.74 25.68 23.32
N GLN A 440 -27.03 26.26 22.34
CA GLN A 440 -27.30 27.58 21.78
C GLN A 440 -28.50 27.57 20.82
N LYS A 441 -29.70 27.34 21.37
CA LYS A 441 -30.98 27.67 20.73
C LYS A 441 -31.12 29.19 20.62
N MET A 442 -30.56 29.75 19.54
CA MET A 442 -30.92 31.09 19.11
C MET A 442 -32.42 31.16 18.80
N GLU A 443 -32.99 32.37 18.86
CA GLU A 443 -34.31 32.61 18.31
C GLU A 443 -34.34 32.19 16.84
N LYS A 444 -35.46 31.62 16.38
CA LYS A 444 -35.59 31.21 14.99
C LYS A 444 -35.58 32.46 14.11
N SER A 445 -34.75 32.47 13.05
CA SER A 445 -35.04 33.35 11.93
C SER A 445 -36.45 33.06 11.43
N ASN A 446 -37.15 34.12 11.01
CA ASN A 446 -38.50 33.99 10.47
C ASN A 446 -38.52 33.27 9.11
N GLU A 447 -37.35 33.04 8.49
CA GLU A 447 -37.23 32.29 7.23
C GLU A 447 -36.37 31.01 7.38
N ILE A 448 -36.99 29.88 7.05
CA ILE A 448 -36.37 28.54 7.05
C ILE A 448 -35.08 28.47 6.20
N LYS A 449 -35.01 29.30 5.15
CA LYS A 449 -33.84 29.40 4.25
C LYS A 449 -32.59 29.92 4.95
N GLU A 450 -32.76 30.93 5.82
CA GLU A 450 -31.67 31.52 6.57
C GLU A 450 -31.24 30.59 7.73
N GLU A 451 -32.18 29.87 8.35
CA GLU A 451 -31.90 28.83 9.36
C GLU A 451 -30.93 27.76 8.80
N VAL A 452 -31.10 27.32 7.55
CA VAL A 452 -30.20 26.38 6.87
C VAL A 452 -28.81 27.00 6.57
N LEU A 453 -28.77 28.21 6.01
CA LEU A 453 -27.51 28.87 5.65
C LEU A 453 -26.65 29.18 6.89
N LEU A 454 -27.27 29.68 7.96
CA LEU A 454 -26.62 29.89 9.25
C LEU A 454 -26.09 28.56 9.80
N ASN A 455 -26.87 27.48 9.75
CA ASN A 455 -26.46 26.16 10.27
C ASN A 455 -25.16 25.64 9.63
N GLU A 456 -24.96 25.82 8.32
CA GLU A 456 -23.71 25.40 7.68
C GLU A 456 -22.54 26.36 7.96
N LEU A 457 -22.79 27.67 8.09
CA LEU A 457 -21.76 28.63 8.55
C LEU A 457 -21.32 28.35 10.00
N ARG A 458 -22.23 27.89 10.88
CA ARG A 458 -21.93 27.41 12.23
C ARG A 458 -21.04 26.16 12.21
N LYS A 459 -21.33 25.19 11.33
CA LYS A 459 -20.45 24.02 11.14
C LYS A 459 -19.06 24.40 10.65
N LEU A 460 -18.95 25.36 9.73
CA LEU A 460 -17.65 25.89 9.29
C LEU A 460 -16.90 26.55 10.45
N ALA A 461 -17.58 27.32 11.30
CA ALA A 461 -17.01 27.91 12.51
C ALA A 461 -16.43 26.84 13.45
N HIS A 462 -17.17 25.76 13.70
CA HIS A 462 -16.73 24.64 14.53
C HIS A 462 -15.54 23.89 13.90
N TRP A 463 -15.55 23.71 12.57
CA TRP A 463 -14.43 23.09 11.85
C TRP A 463 -13.14 23.93 11.94
N VAL A 464 -13.23 25.26 11.80
CA VAL A 464 -12.08 26.17 11.93
C VAL A 464 -11.48 26.11 13.33
N LEU A 465 -12.31 26.03 14.38
CA LEU A 465 -11.85 25.87 15.77
C LEU A 465 -11.19 24.49 16.00
N LYS A 466 -11.84 23.38 15.58
CA LYS A 466 -11.23 22.04 15.66
C LYS A 466 -9.89 22.01 14.92
N PHE A 467 -9.82 22.63 13.74
CA PHE A 467 -8.60 22.66 12.94
C PHE A 467 -7.46 23.42 13.62
N GLN A 468 -7.70 24.56 14.28
CA GLN A 468 -6.63 25.25 15.03
C GLN A 468 -6.08 24.38 16.17
N VAL A 469 -6.95 23.69 16.93
CA VAL A 469 -6.50 22.74 17.98
C VAL A 469 -5.71 21.59 17.35
N LYS A 470 -6.22 20.95 16.29
CA LYS A 470 -5.53 19.86 15.59
C LYS A 470 -4.16 20.29 15.04
N LYS A 471 -4.06 21.49 14.46
CA LYS A 471 -2.82 22.08 13.98
C LYS A 471 -1.80 22.23 15.11
N ALA A 472 -2.23 22.72 16.27
CA ALA A 472 -1.36 22.80 17.45
C ALA A 472 -0.89 21.41 17.89
N SER A 473 -1.79 20.44 18.05
CA SER A 473 -1.44 19.04 18.40
C SER A 473 -0.40 18.45 17.45
N LEU A 474 -0.59 18.58 16.13
CA LEU A 474 0.31 18.04 15.10
C LEU A 474 1.70 18.72 15.06
N SER A 475 1.83 19.95 15.57
CA SER A 475 3.12 20.65 15.66
C SER A 475 3.95 20.31 16.90
N ILE A 476 3.40 19.57 17.86
CA ILE A 476 4.17 19.06 19.01
C ILE A 476 4.94 17.81 18.57
N VAL A 477 6.28 17.82 18.71
CA VAL A 477 7.09 16.62 18.46
C VAL A 477 6.72 15.55 19.49
N PRO A 478 6.15 14.40 19.09
CA PRO A 478 5.69 13.37 20.02
C PRO A 478 6.89 12.64 20.65
N LYS A 479 6.65 11.93 21.76
CA LYS A 479 7.64 11.06 22.39
C LYS A 479 7.36 9.60 22.03
N VAL A 480 8.36 8.89 21.53
CA VAL A 480 8.21 7.52 21.05
C VAL A 480 8.69 6.54 22.11
N PHE A 481 7.85 5.58 22.47
CA PHE A 481 8.19 4.46 23.35
C PHE A 481 8.21 3.17 22.55
N VAL A 482 9.20 2.32 22.80
CA VAL A 482 9.40 1.07 22.06
C VAL A 482 9.28 -0.12 23.01
N GLN A 483 8.39 -1.06 22.68
CA GLN A 483 8.42 -2.38 23.30
C GLN A 483 9.26 -3.33 22.43
N LEU A 484 10.24 -3.98 23.06
CA LEU A 484 11.04 -5.02 22.42
C LEU A 484 10.45 -6.42 22.68
N PHE A 485 10.75 -7.37 21.78
CA PHE A 485 10.67 -8.79 22.08
C PHE A 485 11.77 -9.17 23.07
N ASP A 486 11.43 -10.03 24.04
CA ASP A 486 12.42 -10.59 24.97
C ASP A 486 13.33 -11.59 24.22
N THR A 487 14.59 -11.21 24.03
CA THR A 487 15.61 -11.99 23.31
C THR A 487 16.17 -13.17 24.11
N HIS A 488 15.74 -13.35 25.36
CA HIS A 488 15.95 -14.58 26.12
C HIS A 488 14.88 -15.65 25.83
N THR A 489 13.76 -15.29 25.20
CA THR A 489 12.74 -16.27 24.75
C THR A 489 13.17 -17.00 23.49
N TRP A 490 12.62 -18.21 23.29
CA TRP A 490 12.79 -18.96 22.04
C TRP A 490 12.31 -18.17 20.81
N GLU A 491 11.18 -17.44 20.91
CA GLU A 491 10.64 -16.64 19.79
C GLU A 491 11.59 -15.49 19.41
N GLY A 492 12.13 -14.77 20.40
CA GLY A 492 13.12 -13.71 20.15
C GLY A 492 14.41 -14.25 19.51
N GLN A 493 14.91 -15.38 20.01
CA GLN A 493 16.10 -16.04 19.44
C GLN A 493 15.86 -16.56 18.03
N GLU A 494 14.70 -17.16 17.75
CA GLU A 494 14.36 -17.69 16.43
C GLU A 494 14.24 -16.56 15.38
N LYS A 495 13.69 -15.39 15.74
CA LYS A 495 13.64 -14.22 14.85
C LYS A 495 15.04 -13.69 14.50
N ILE A 496 15.90 -13.52 15.50
CA ILE A 496 17.29 -13.11 15.29
C ILE A 496 18.04 -14.15 14.46
N GLU A 497 17.88 -15.44 14.76
CA GLU A 497 18.53 -16.53 14.02
C GLU A 497 18.05 -16.57 12.56
N LYS A 498 16.75 -16.44 12.29
CA LYS A 498 16.18 -16.35 10.94
C LYS A 498 16.77 -15.17 10.16
N PHE A 499 16.85 -13.98 10.76
CA PHE A 499 17.44 -12.80 10.13
C PHE A 499 18.94 -13.00 9.82
N LEU A 500 19.72 -13.49 10.79
CA LEU A 500 21.16 -13.73 10.61
C LEU A 500 21.42 -14.84 9.57
N LYS A 501 20.59 -15.88 9.51
CA LYS A 501 20.63 -16.90 8.45
C LYS A 501 20.32 -16.31 7.07
N ALA A 502 19.31 -15.45 6.96
CA ALA A 502 18.92 -14.80 5.72
C ALA A 502 20.03 -13.88 5.18
N LYS A 503 20.59 -13.00 6.02
CA LYS A 503 21.71 -12.12 5.63
C LYS A 503 22.93 -12.93 5.17
N LYS A 504 23.28 -13.98 5.92
CA LYS A 504 24.41 -14.87 5.60
C LYS A 504 24.21 -15.64 4.28
N TYR A 505 22.96 -16.03 3.98
CA TYR A 505 22.60 -16.59 2.68
C TYR A 505 22.77 -15.57 1.55
N GLU A 506 22.34 -14.31 1.74
CA GLU A 506 22.46 -13.25 0.73
C GLU A 506 23.94 -12.87 0.47
N ASP A 507 24.77 -12.83 1.51
CA ASP A 507 26.23 -12.62 1.41
C ASP A 507 26.93 -13.80 0.69
N ASP A 508 26.69 -15.05 1.10
CA ASP A 508 27.25 -16.25 0.45
C ASP A 508 26.72 -16.42 -1.01
N LEU A 509 25.49 -15.97 -1.31
CA LEU A 509 24.93 -15.95 -2.66
C LEU A 509 25.57 -14.87 -3.53
N LEU A 510 25.94 -13.72 -2.97
CA LEU A 510 26.69 -12.69 -3.68
C LEU A 510 28.09 -13.19 -4.05
N ASP A 511 28.80 -13.86 -3.14
CA ASP A 511 30.07 -14.53 -3.48
C ASP A 511 29.88 -15.49 -4.66
N PHE A 512 28.83 -16.34 -4.62
CA PHE A 512 28.54 -17.23 -5.73
C PHE A 512 28.30 -16.46 -7.05
N LYS A 513 27.51 -15.38 -7.04
CA LYS A 513 27.23 -14.56 -8.23
C LYS A 513 28.49 -13.90 -8.79
N VAL A 514 29.32 -13.30 -7.93
CA VAL A 514 30.51 -12.52 -8.32
C VAL A 514 31.71 -13.41 -8.66
N ASN A 515 32.02 -14.42 -7.84
CA ASN A 515 33.27 -15.17 -7.93
C ASN A 515 33.16 -16.51 -8.68
N LYS A 516 31.94 -17.03 -8.92
CA LYS A 516 31.71 -18.30 -9.64
C LYS A 516 30.87 -18.10 -10.90
N LEU A 517 29.71 -17.44 -10.79
CA LEU A 517 28.76 -17.31 -11.88
C LEU A 517 29.20 -16.27 -12.93
N LYS A 518 29.61 -15.06 -12.52
CA LYS A 518 30.09 -14.02 -13.46
C LYS A 518 31.26 -14.51 -14.33
N PRO A 519 32.38 -15.03 -13.77
CA PRO A 519 33.53 -15.47 -14.56
C PRO A 519 33.20 -16.60 -15.55
N TYR A 520 32.27 -17.49 -15.22
CA TYR A 520 31.86 -18.58 -16.10
C TYR A 520 31.09 -18.10 -17.34
N TRP A 521 30.43 -16.94 -17.29
CA TRP A 521 29.58 -16.43 -18.38
C TRP A 521 30.21 -15.32 -19.24
N LEU A 522 31.34 -14.74 -18.82
CA LEU A 522 32.14 -13.82 -19.64
C LEU A 522 32.51 -14.45 -20.99
N GLY A 523 32.43 -13.69 -22.08
CA GLY A 523 32.67 -14.18 -23.45
C GLY A 523 31.59 -15.10 -24.05
N ILE A 524 30.72 -15.69 -23.22
CA ILE A 524 29.76 -16.74 -23.63
C ILE A 524 28.31 -16.22 -23.71
N LEU A 525 27.96 -15.27 -22.85
CA LEU A 525 26.65 -14.61 -22.84
C LEU A 525 26.62 -13.43 -23.82
N ARG A 526 25.52 -13.31 -24.58
CA ARG A 526 25.17 -12.10 -25.34
C ARG A 526 23.66 -11.85 -25.21
N ILE A 527 23.28 -10.59 -25.04
CA ILE A 527 21.89 -10.18 -24.82
C ILE A 527 21.55 -9.04 -25.76
N ASP A 528 20.31 -8.99 -26.24
CA ASP A 528 19.75 -7.81 -26.90
C ASP A 528 18.41 -7.46 -26.24
N PRO A 529 18.37 -6.45 -25.35
CA PRO A 529 17.18 -6.14 -24.57
C PRO A 529 16.13 -5.35 -25.36
N THR A 530 16.47 -4.85 -26.56
CA THR A 530 15.61 -3.97 -27.38
C THR A 530 15.47 -4.40 -28.84
N GLY A 531 16.31 -5.33 -29.32
CA GLY A 531 16.41 -5.73 -30.72
C GLY A 531 17.39 -4.91 -31.55
N ASN A 532 17.89 -3.80 -30.98
CA ASN A 532 18.78 -2.83 -31.62
C ASN A 532 20.09 -2.61 -30.85
N HIS A 533 20.28 -3.22 -29.67
CA HIS A 533 21.43 -2.91 -28.80
C HIS A 533 22.02 -4.17 -28.16
N ARG A 534 22.93 -4.83 -28.87
CA ARG A 534 23.56 -6.06 -28.39
C ARG A 534 24.61 -5.79 -27.30
N LEU A 535 24.27 -6.17 -26.07
CA LEU A 535 25.21 -6.36 -24.97
C LEU A 535 26.03 -7.65 -25.18
N SER A 536 27.33 -7.58 -24.88
CA SER A 536 28.23 -8.74 -24.84
C SER A 536 29.17 -8.67 -23.64
N ASP A 537 29.82 -9.80 -23.37
CA ASP A 537 30.89 -9.94 -22.38
C ASP A 537 30.44 -9.44 -20.99
N GLU A 538 31.27 -8.68 -20.28
CA GLU A 538 30.97 -8.19 -18.94
C GLU A 538 29.65 -7.40 -18.88
N ARG A 539 29.37 -6.53 -19.86
CA ARG A 539 28.13 -5.73 -19.89
C ARG A 539 26.86 -6.58 -20.00
N ALA A 540 26.95 -7.73 -20.66
CA ALA A 540 25.82 -8.66 -20.75
C ALA A 540 25.62 -9.42 -19.43
N VAL A 541 26.71 -9.76 -18.73
CA VAL A 541 26.64 -10.48 -17.45
C VAL A 541 26.15 -9.56 -16.33
N ASP A 542 26.66 -8.34 -16.25
CA ASP A 542 26.27 -7.37 -15.21
C ASP A 542 24.82 -6.91 -15.38
N PHE A 543 24.34 -6.76 -16.62
CA PHE A 543 22.90 -6.53 -16.90
C PHE A 543 21.98 -7.64 -16.35
N VAL A 544 22.47 -8.89 -16.24
CA VAL A 544 21.67 -10.01 -15.71
C VAL A 544 21.79 -10.15 -14.20
N LEU A 545 22.99 -9.96 -13.65
CA LEU A 545 23.27 -10.17 -12.24
C LEU A 545 22.96 -8.95 -11.35
N ASP A 546 22.73 -7.79 -11.98
CA ASP A 546 22.45 -6.48 -11.36
C ASP A 546 23.39 -6.10 -10.21
N LEU A 547 24.69 -6.35 -10.43
CA LEU A 547 25.75 -6.09 -9.46
C LEU A 547 25.98 -4.58 -9.22
N SER A 548 25.31 -3.72 -10.00
CA SER A 548 25.23 -2.27 -9.84
C SER A 548 24.38 -1.83 -8.64
N ALA A 549 23.39 -2.63 -8.23
CA ALA A 549 22.52 -2.35 -7.09
C ALA A 549 23.10 -2.89 -5.77
N THR A 550 24.22 -2.30 -5.33
CA THR A 550 24.86 -2.62 -4.06
C THR A 550 24.54 -1.59 -2.98
N GLU A 551 24.23 -2.12 -1.78
CA GLU A 551 24.10 -1.44 -0.47
C GLU A 551 22.74 -0.79 -0.12
N VAL A 552 22.04 -0.09 -1.02
CA VAL A 552 20.75 0.57 -0.65
C VAL A 552 19.54 -0.38 -0.68
N GLU A 553 19.16 -0.92 -1.84
CA GLU A 553 17.95 -1.76 -2.04
C GLU A 553 17.93 -3.07 -1.21
N ARG A 554 19.08 -3.44 -0.62
CA ARG A 554 19.21 -4.64 0.22
C ARG A 554 18.66 -4.45 1.63
N ALA A 555 18.62 -3.21 2.13
CA ALA A 555 17.98 -2.91 3.41
C ALA A 555 16.46 -3.12 3.32
N GLU A 556 15.86 -2.69 2.22
CA GLU A 556 14.42 -2.71 1.98
C GLU A 556 13.88 -4.15 1.81
N ASN A 557 14.58 -4.97 1.02
CA ASN A 557 14.18 -6.35 0.75
C ASN A 557 14.30 -7.30 1.95
N ALA A 558 15.12 -6.98 2.95
CA ALA A 558 15.23 -7.76 4.18
C ALA A 558 14.00 -7.58 5.09
N ALA A 559 13.35 -6.41 5.06
CA ALA A 559 12.19 -6.10 5.88
C ALA A 559 10.91 -6.81 5.41
N PHE A 560 10.71 -6.94 4.09
CA PHE A 560 9.48 -7.48 3.51
C PHE A 560 9.29 -9.01 3.63
N LYS A 561 10.33 -9.76 4.03
CA LYS A 561 10.27 -11.23 4.19
C LYS A 561 9.94 -11.70 5.62
N ILE A 562 9.76 -10.78 6.56
CA ILE A 562 9.45 -11.10 7.97
C ILE A 562 7.94 -11.23 8.20
N GLU A 563 7.12 -10.60 7.35
CA GLU A 563 5.70 -10.92 7.22
C GLU A 563 5.51 -12.00 6.15
N TYR A 564 4.58 -12.94 6.38
CA TYR A 564 4.32 -14.15 5.57
C TYR A 564 5.41 -15.25 5.53
N ASN A 565 5.72 -15.81 6.70
CA ASN A 565 5.88 -17.27 6.86
C ASN A 565 5.22 -17.76 8.16
#